data_AF-A0A356NML3-F1
#
_entry.id   AF-A0A356NML3-F1
#
_cell.length_a   1.000
_cell.length_b   1.000
_cell.length_c   1.000
_cell.angle_alpha   90.00
_cell.angle_beta   90.00
_cell.angle_gamma   90.00
#
_symmetry.space_group_name_H-M   'P 1'
#
loop_
_entity.id
_entity.type
_entity.pdbx_description
1 polymer ?
#
loop_
_entity_poly.entity_id
_entity_poly.type
_entity_poly.pdbx_seq_one_letter_code
_entity_poly.pdbx_strand_id
1 'polypeptide(L)'
;IAAINIAGQIVLGVTYSDQPPWPTAPDGQGSFLTLSSPDKSGLASAWNAASESGIRFPAGALQPYLKWLENYFTADALDRPLITGWTADPDLDGMNNLLEYFHGSDPSRAMQSPHALKIDRDMEESNAKWQITFSKVAELPGIEWSLEHSTDLQSWATITAPAPTAGESRHHYSWMESASSAARFFRLKLTAQE
;
A
#
# COMPACT_ATOMS: atom_id res chain seq x y z
N ILE A 1 10.51 14.43 12.90
CA ILE A 1 10.92 13.85 11.60
C ILE A 1 11.66 14.93 10.82
N ALA A 2 12.78 14.63 10.12
CA ALA A 2 13.48 15.64 9.34
C ALA A 2 13.85 15.10 7.94
N ALA A 3 13.62 15.90 6.91
CA ALA A 3 14.19 15.68 5.58
C ALA A 3 15.56 16.36 5.52
N ILE A 4 16.56 15.63 5.04
CA ILE A 4 17.95 16.08 4.97
C ILE A 4 18.41 15.99 3.51
N ASN A 5 19.09 17.01 3.00
CA ASN A 5 19.65 16.99 1.65
C ASN A 5 20.98 16.22 1.58
N ILE A 6 21.51 16.02 0.38
CA ILE A 6 22.77 15.28 0.17
C ILE A 6 24.00 15.92 0.84
N ALA A 7 23.91 17.19 1.26
CA ALA A 7 24.95 17.91 1.97
C ALA A 7 24.81 17.79 3.50
N GLY A 8 23.85 17.00 3.99
CA GLY A 8 23.59 16.84 5.43
C GLY A 8 22.80 17.98 6.07
N GLN A 9 22.21 18.88 5.27
CA GLN A 9 21.42 20.01 5.79
C GLN A 9 19.94 19.61 5.94
N ILE A 10 19.32 19.99 7.05
CA ILE A 10 17.87 19.83 7.24
C ILE A 10 17.14 20.78 6.28
N VAL A 11 16.40 20.21 5.32
CA VAL A 11 15.57 20.95 4.36
C VAL A 11 14.12 21.06 4.81
N LEU A 12 13.68 20.19 5.73
CA LEU A 12 12.37 20.29 6.39
C LEU A 12 12.44 19.61 7.76
N GLY A 13 12.12 20.35 8.82
CA GLY A 13 12.03 19.83 10.18
C GLY A 13 10.58 19.78 10.65
N VAL A 14 10.05 18.57 10.85
CA VAL A 14 8.69 18.35 11.36
C VAL A 14 8.75 18.03 12.85
N THR A 15 8.15 18.91 13.64
CA THR A 15 7.80 18.67 15.05
C THR A 15 6.27 18.59 15.10
N TYR A 16 5.71 17.59 15.79
CA TYR A 16 4.26 17.44 15.93
C TYR A 16 3.91 17.06 17.38
N SER A 17 2.65 17.26 17.77
CA SER A 17 2.11 16.87 19.07
C SER A 17 0.71 16.27 18.91
N ASP A 18 0.37 15.38 19.83
CA ASP A 18 -0.93 14.72 20.04
C ASP A 18 -1.87 15.56 20.92
N GLN A 19 -1.56 16.83 21.17
CA GLN A 19 -2.33 17.72 22.02
C GLN A 19 -2.73 19.01 21.27
N PRO A 20 -3.89 19.61 21.61
CA PRO A 20 -4.28 20.91 21.08
C PRO A 20 -3.14 21.94 21.20
N PRO A 21 -2.91 22.79 20.18
CA PRO A 21 -3.78 23.07 19.04
C PRO A 21 -3.55 22.17 17.80
N TRP A 22 -2.73 21.12 17.90
CA TRP A 22 -2.51 20.20 16.78
C TRP A 22 -3.79 19.40 16.47
N PRO A 23 -4.05 19.06 15.19
CA PRO A 23 -5.16 18.19 14.87
C PRO A 23 -4.96 16.83 15.53
N THR A 24 -5.88 16.44 16.41
CA THR A 24 -5.86 15.16 17.14
C THR A 24 -6.63 14.05 16.44
N ALA A 25 -7.35 14.37 15.35
CA ALA A 25 -8.09 13.36 14.58
C ALA A 25 -7.19 12.24 14.00
N PRO A 26 -5.90 12.47 13.68
CA PRO A 26 -4.95 11.42 13.32
C PRO A 26 -4.52 10.49 14.47
N ASP A 27 -4.95 10.75 15.71
CA ASP A 27 -4.66 9.90 16.89
C ASP A 27 -5.58 8.68 16.95
N GLY A 28 -5.74 8.02 15.81
CA GLY A 28 -6.43 6.75 15.74
C GLY A 28 -7.89 6.80 15.27
N GLN A 29 -8.22 7.68 14.32
CA GLN A 29 -9.55 7.70 13.67
C GLN A 29 -9.45 7.63 12.13
N GLY A 30 -8.40 7.01 11.58
CA GLY A 30 -8.20 6.89 10.13
C GLY A 30 -7.99 8.23 9.43
N SER A 31 -7.56 9.26 10.17
CA SER A 31 -7.14 10.54 9.59
C SER A 31 -5.62 10.61 9.55
N PHE A 32 -5.05 11.36 8.61
CA PHE A 32 -3.62 11.65 8.54
C PHE A 32 -3.38 13.17 8.55
N LEU A 33 -2.20 13.56 9.04
CA LEU A 33 -1.78 14.96 9.03
C LEU A 33 -1.29 15.36 7.64
N THR A 34 -1.90 16.40 7.07
CA THR A 34 -1.44 17.02 5.82
C THR A 34 -0.82 18.38 6.12
N LEU A 35 0.41 18.59 5.64
CA LEU A 35 1.12 19.85 5.79
C LEU A 35 0.73 20.78 4.64
N SER A 36 0.06 21.88 4.97
CA SER A 36 -0.37 22.90 4.00
C SER A 36 0.70 23.95 3.71
N SER A 37 1.69 24.11 4.58
CA SER A 37 2.73 25.14 4.45
C SER A 37 4.10 24.60 4.93
N PRO A 38 4.95 24.14 4.00
CA PRO A 38 6.26 23.56 4.32
C PRO A 38 7.15 24.44 5.23
N ASP A 39 7.13 25.75 4.99
CA ASP A 39 7.92 26.74 5.75
C ASP A 39 7.45 26.94 7.20
N LYS A 40 6.27 26.39 7.54
CA LYS A 40 5.63 26.51 8.86
C LYS A 40 5.39 25.15 9.51
N SER A 41 6.17 24.14 9.13
CA SER A 41 6.08 22.76 9.64
C SER A 41 6.14 22.62 11.16
N GLY A 42 6.66 23.61 11.90
CA GLY A 42 6.66 23.64 13.36
C GLY A 42 5.39 24.25 14.01
N LEU A 43 4.44 24.77 13.24
CA LEU A 43 3.21 25.40 13.74
C LEU A 43 2.01 24.48 13.49
N ALA A 44 1.24 24.17 14.53
CA ALA A 44 0.01 23.37 14.44
C ALA A 44 -0.95 23.87 13.35
N SER A 45 -1.06 25.19 13.17
CA SER A 45 -1.93 25.82 12.16
C SER A 45 -1.55 25.52 10.70
N ALA A 46 -0.34 24.99 10.45
CA ALA A 46 0.09 24.56 9.12
C ALA A 46 -0.38 23.13 8.80
N TRP A 47 -0.94 22.42 9.78
CA TRP A 47 -1.33 21.03 9.67
C TRP A 47 -2.85 20.88 9.73
N ASN A 48 -3.39 20.10 8.80
CA ASN A 48 -4.80 19.75 8.77
C ASN A 48 -4.96 18.25 8.97
N ALA A 49 -5.99 17.85 9.72
CA ALA A 49 -6.45 16.48 9.67
C ALA A 49 -7.19 16.24 8.34
N ALA A 50 -6.71 15.29 7.56
CA ALA A 50 -7.44 14.73 6.44
C ALA A 50 -8.02 13.39 6.88
N SER A 51 -9.34 13.26 6.91
CA SER A 51 -10.01 11.98 7.17
C SER A 51 -9.94 11.08 5.94
N GLU A 52 -9.77 9.76 6.12
CA GLU A 52 -10.08 8.77 5.07
C GLU A 52 -11.52 8.92 4.55
N SER A 53 -12.45 9.50 5.32
CA SER A 53 -13.83 9.81 4.87
C SER A 53 -13.90 10.83 3.72
N GLY A 54 -12.78 11.48 3.35
CA GLY A 54 -12.66 12.30 2.15
C GLY A 54 -12.27 11.51 0.90
N ILE A 55 -11.88 10.24 1.05
CA ILE A 55 -11.75 9.29 -0.06
C ILE A 55 -13.16 8.83 -0.37
N ARG A 56 -13.72 9.38 -1.45
CA ARG A 56 -14.94 8.88 -2.07
C ARG A 56 -14.80 7.37 -2.20
N PHE A 57 -15.53 6.62 -1.38
CA PHE A 57 -15.36 5.18 -1.38
C PHE A 57 -15.78 4.62 -2.75
N PRO A 58 -14.93 3.80 -3.38
CA PRO A 58 -15.23 3.22 -4.67
C PRO A 58 -16.39 2.23 -4.57
N ALA A 59 -17.58 2.62 -5.03
CA ALA A 59 -18.82 1.86 -4.85
C ALA A 59 -18.70 0.43 -5.41
N GLY A 60 -17.91 0.25 -6.47
CA GLY A 60 -17.63 -1.04 -7.09
C GLY A 60 -16.87 -2.03 -6.19
N ALA A 61 -15.93 -1.56 -5.36
CA ALA A 61 -15.12 -2.40 -4.47
C ALA A 61 -15.70 -2.54 -3.05
N LEU A 62 -16.52 -1.59 -2.60
CA LEU A 62 -16.96 -1.52 -1.20
C LEU A 62 -17.74 -2.74 -0.74
N GLN A 63 -18.74 -3.16 -1.49
CA GLN A 63 -19.62 -4.26 -1.07
C GLN A 63 -18.87 -5.59 -0.98
N PRO A 64 -18.06 -5.98 -1.98
CA PRO A 64 -17.17 -7.13 -1.88
C PRO A 64 -16.18 -7.06 -0.72
N TYR A 65 -15.61 -5.87 -0.46
CA TYR A 65 -14.65 -5.66 0.61
C TYR A 65 -15.25 -5.78 2.01
N LEU A 66 -16.40 -5.13 2.26
CA LEU A 66 -17.10 -5.22 3.55
C LEU A 66 -17.51 -6.67 3.86
N LYS A 67 -18.03 -7.40 2.86
CA LYS A 67 -18.34 -8.83 3.01
C LYS A 67 -17.10 -9.69 3.29
N TRP A 68 -15.95 -9.30 2.74
CA TRP A 68 -14.70 -9.99 3.06
C TRP A 68 -14.31 -9.75 4.51
N LEU A 69 -14.36 -8.51 5.00
CA LEU A 69 -14.08 -8.15 6.39
C LEU A 69 -14.99 -8.86 7.40
N GLU A 70 -16.27 -9.05 7.07
CA GLU A 70 -17.25 -9.78 7.90
C GLU A 70 -16.81 -11.22 8.23
N ASN A 71 -15.90 -11.82 7.45
CA ASN A 71 -15.38 -13.16 7.74
C ASN A 71 -14.32 -13.17 8.86
N TYR A 72 -13.74 -12.01 9.17
CA TYR A 72 -12.58 -11.89 10.07
C TYR A 72 -12.88 -11.03 11.31
N PHE A 73 -13.80 -10.08 11.20
CA PHE A 73 -14.10 -9.12 12.26
C PHE A 73 -15.53 -9.22 12.77
N THR A 74 -15.71 -8.90 14.05
CA THR A 74 -17.03 -8.77 14.68
C THR A 74 -17.73 -7.49 14.23
N ALA A 75 -19.06 -7.43 14.38
CA ALA A 75 -19.84 -6.24 14.02
C ALA A 75 -19.33 -4.94 14.70
N ASP A 76 -18.91 -5.00 15.97
CA ASP A 76 -18.33 -3.86 16.68
C ASP A 76 -16.99 -3.40 16.06
N ALA A 77 -16.17 -4.36 15.61
CA ALA A 77 -14.91 -4.05 14.95
C ALA A 77 -15.12 -3.49 13.53
N LEU A 78 -16.20 -3.87 12.84
CA LEU A 78 -16.49 -3.38 11.49
C LEU A 78 -16.75 -1.88 11.44
N ASP A 79 -17.27 -1.31 12.53
CA ASP A 79 -17.54 0.13 12.68
C ASP A 79 -16.28 0.96 13.02
N ARG A 80 -15.09 0.34 13.08
CA ARG A 80 -13.83 1.00 13.47
C ARG A 80 -12.91 1.19 12.27
N PRO A 81 -12.77 2.41 11.72
CA PRO A 81 -11.94 2.66 10.53
C PRO A 81 -10.46 2.29 10.69
N LEU A 82 -9.91 2.35 11.89
CA LEU A 82 -8.55 1.86 12.15
C LEU A 82 -8.36 0.35 12.01
N ILE A 83 -9.46 -0.40 11.97
CA ILE A 83 -9.46 -1.84 11.80
C ILE A 83 -9.90 -2.18 10.37
N THR A 84 -10.89 -1.46 9.84
CA THR A 84 -11.51 -1.79 8.55
C THR A 84 -11.14 -0.87 7.39
N GLY A 85 -10.39 0.21 7.62
CA GLY A 85 -9.93 1.10 6.57
C GLY A 85 -8.98 0.38 5.60
N TRP A 86 -8.97 0.78 4.33
CA TRP A 86 -8.12 0.17 3.31
C TRP A 86 -6.62 0.25 3.66
N THR A 87 -6.22 1.29 4.37
CA THR A 87 -4.83 1.50 4.79
C THR A 87 -4.53 1.01 6.21
N ALA A 88 -5.55 0.50 6.92
CA ALA A 88 -5.37 -0.09 8.25
C ALA A 88 -4.61 -1.41 8.16
N ASP A 89 -3.76 -1.64 9.15
CA ASP A 89 -2.98 -2.86 9.39
C ASP A 89 -3.29 -3.33 10.82
N PRO A 90 -4.41 -4.06 11.03
CA PRO A 90 -4.94 -4.35 12.37
C PRO A 90 -4.09 -5.34 13.16
N ASP A 91 -3.36 -6.20 12.47
CA ASP A 91 -2.53 -7.26 13.02
C ASP A 91 -1.02 -6.94 13.01
N LEU A 92 -0.64 -5.80 12.44
CA LEU A 92 0.68 -5.17 12.51
C LEU A 92 1.79 -5.98 11.86
N ASP A 93 1.48 -6.63 10.74
CA ASP A 93 2.47 -7.39 9.96
C ASP A 93 3.04 -6.62 8.76
N GLY A 94 2.58 -5.39 8.56
CA GLY A 94 2.98 -4.52 7.46
C GLY A 94 2.14 -4.67 6.20
N MET A 95 1.12 -5.52 6.19
CA MET A 95 0.13 -5.63 5.12
C MET A 95 -1.18 -4.96 5.53
N ASN A 96 -1.48 -3.83 4.90
CA ASN A 96 -2.77 -3.20 5.12
C ASN A 96 -3.92 -4.01 4.48
N ASN A 97 -5.15 -3.68 4.87
CA ASN A 97 -6.33 -4.36 4.39
C ASN A 97 -6.50 -4.37 2.86
N LEU A 98 -6.00 -3.35 2.14
CA LEU A 98 -6.02 -3.34 0.68
C LEU A 98 -5.13 -4.44 0.08
N LEU A 99 -3.92 -4.62 0.64
CA LEU A 99 -3.01 -5.69 0.27
C LEU A 99 -3.58 -7.05 0.68
N GLU A 100 -4.08 -7.16 1.91
CA GLU A 100 -4.72 -8.37 2.42
C GLU A 100 -5.92 -8.79 1.57
N TYR A 101 -6.78 -7.84 1.17
CA TYR A 101 -7.91 -8.09 0.27
C TYR A 101 -7.44 -8.55 -1.11
N PHE A 102 -6.44 -7.88 -1.69
CA PHE A 102 -5.86 -8.23 -2.98
C PHE A 102 -5.23 -9.65 -2.97
N HIS A 103 -4.51 -9.97 -1.91
CA HIS A 103 -3.88 -11.27 -1.72
C HIS A 103 -4.85 -12.31 -1.15
N GLY A 104 -6.02 -11.92 -0.66
CA GLY A 104 -6.99 -12.80 0.00
C GLY A 104 -6.41 -13.51 1.22
N SER A 105 -5.69 -12.77 2.06
CA SER A 105 -5.16 -13.23 3.35
C SER A 105 -6.05 -12.75 4.50
N ASP A 106 -5.69 -13.08 5.75
CA ASP A 106 -6.50 -12.85 6.94
C ASP A 106 -6.00 -11.57 7.63
N PRO A 107 -6.75 -10.46 7.60
CA PRO A 107 -6.32 -9.15 8.12
C PRO A 107 -6.30 -9.07 9.66
N SER A 108 -6.65 -10.16 10.34
CA SER A 108 -6.66 -10.25 11.81
C SER A 108 -5.51 -11.09 12.36
N ARG A 109 -4.65 -11.63 11.49
CA ARG A 109 -3.63 -12.61 11.85
C ARG A 109 -2.32 -12.34 11.12
N ALA A 110 -1.39 -11.73 11.86
CA ALA A 110 -0.05 -11.45 11.38
C ALA A 110 0.58 -12.67 10.71
N MET A 111 0.83 -12.56 9.41
CA MET A 111 1.40 -13.63 8.61
C MET A 111 2.41 -13.06 7.62
N GLN A 112 3.60 -13.65 7.55
CA GLN A 112 4.48 -13.40 6.40
C GLN A 112 3.79 -13.97 5.15
N SER A 113 3.06 -13.13 4.43
CA SER A 113 2.22 -13.61 3.32
C SER A 113 3.10 -14.22 2.23
N PRO A 114 2.95 -15.52 1.93
CA PRO A 114 3.69 -16.15 0.84
C PRO A 114 3.27 -15.62 -0.53
N HIS A 115 2.25 -14.76 -0.58
CA HIS A 115 1.59 -14.26 -1.78
C HIS A 115 2.02 -12.84 -2.17
N ALA A 116 2.76 -12.14 -1.28
CA ALA A 116 3.30 -10.82 -1.54
C ALA A 116 4.20 -10.81 -2.77
N LEU A 117 4.40 -9.62 -3.35
CA LEU A 117 5.33 -9.42 -4.46
C LEU A 117 6.76 -9.75 -4.04
N LYS A 118 7.36 -10.75 -4.70
CA LYS A 118 8.76 -11.14 -4.56
C LYS A 118 9.49 -10.84 -5.86
N ILE A 119 10.67 -10.24 -5.71
CA ILE A 119 11.58 -9.91 -6.81
C ILE A 119 12.94 -10.48 -6.45
N ASP A 120 13.33 -11.56 -7.12
CA ASP A 120 14.62 -12.21 -6.94
C ASP A 120 15.50 -11.95 -8.17
N ARG A 121 16.78 -11.63 -7.96
CA ARG A 121 17.73 -11.46 -9.06
C ARG A 121 18.45 -12.77 -9.32
N ASP A 122 18.33 -13.29 -10.54
CA ASP A 122 19.20 -14.34 -11.02
C ASP A 122 20.52 -13.73 -11.52
N MET A 123 21.64 -14.14 -10.90
CA MET A 123 22.96 -13.53 -11.07
C MET A 123 23.88 -14.30 -12.03
N GLU A 124 23.34 -14.88 -13.10
CA GLU A 124 24.17 -15.29 -14.24
C GLU A 124 24.71 -14.04 -14.97
N GLU A 125 26.00 -13.74 -14.79
CA GLU A 125 26.65 -12.44 -15.09
C GLU A 125 26.41 -11.87 -16.49
N SER A 126 26.21 -12.72 -17.50
CA SER A 126 26.01 -12.29 -18.89
C SER A 126 24.55 -12.13 -19.30
N ASN A 127 23.58 -12.58 -18.49
CA ASN A 127 22.15 -12.58 -18.79
C ASN A 127 21.31 -12.47 -17.51
N ALA A 128 21.64 -11.51 -16.64
CA ALA A 128 20.90 -11.33 -15.39
C ALA A 128 19.39 -11.16 -15.67
N LYS A 129 18.57 -11.79 -14.84
CA LYS A 129 17.11 -11.74 -14.93
C LYS A 129 16.50 -11.44 -13.57
N TRP A 130 15.31 -10.87 -13.57
CA TRP A 130 14.49 -10.70 -12.39
C TRP A 130 13.39 -11.76 -12.41
N GLN A 131 13.39 -12.63 -11.43
CA GLN A 131 12.27 -13.53 -11.16
C GLN A 131 11.22 -12.73 -10.38
N ILE A 132 10.03 -12.59 -10.98
CA ILE A 132 8.91 -11.85 -10.40
C ILE A 132 7.84 -12.87 -10.02
N THR A 133 7.41 -12.84 -8.76
CA THR A 133 6.41 -13.78 -8.25
C THR A 133 5.43 -13.10 -7.29
N PHE A 134 4.13 -13.34 -7.48
CA PHE A 134 3.09 -12.96 -6.52
C PHE A 134 1.80 -13.76 -6.78
N SER A 135 0.85 -13.69 -5.86
CA SER A 135 -0.50 -14.24 -6.10
C SER A 135 -1.57 -13.23 -5.72
N LYS A 136 -2.71 -13.27 -6.41
CA LYS A 136 -3.90 -12.46 -6.08
C LYS A 136 -5.16 -13.32 -6.06
N VAL A 137 -6.21 -12.86 -5.41
CA VAL A 137 -7.55 -13.48 -5.54
C VAL A 137 -7.98 -13.48 -7.01
N ALA A 138 -8.61 -14.56 -7.47
CA ALA A 138 -9.01 -14.74 -8.86
C ALA A 138 -9.92 -13.57 -9.33
N GLU A 139 -11.01 -13.36 -8.60
CA GLU A 139 -11.99 -12.31 -8.83
C GLU A 139 -11.82 -11.20 -7.78
N LEU A 140 -11.47 -10.00 -8.24
CA LEU A 140 -11.28 -8.81 -7.39
C LEU A 140 -12.13 -7.65 -7.94
N PRO A 141 -13.47 -7.73 -7.83
CA PRO A 141 -14.35 -6.69 -8.32
C PRO A 141 -13.99 -5.34 -7.68
N GLY A 142 -13.88 -4.32 -8.52
CA GLY A 142 -13.58 -2.95 -8.11
C GLY A 142 -12.13 -2.68 -7.73
N ILE A 143 -11.19 -3.63 -7.88
CA ILE A 143 -9.75 -3.37 -7.72
C ILE A 143 -9.05 -3.55 -9.07
N GLU A 144 -8.50 -2.46 -9.59
CA GLU A 144 -7.55 -2.48 -10.68
C GLU A 144 -6.13 -2.60 -10.15
N TRP A 145 -5.27 -3.27 -10.91
CA TRP A 145 -3.88 -3.44 -10.54
C TRP A 145 -2.94 -3.31 -11.75
N SER A 146 -1.74 -2.79 -11.49
CA SER A 146 -0.64 -2.80 -12.44
C SER A 146 0.65 -3.18 -11.74
N LEU A 147 1.50 -3.97 -12.41
CA LEU A 147 2.89 -4.12 -12.01
C LEU A 147 3.70 -3.05 -12.73
N GLU A 148 4.54 -2.33 -12.00
CA GLU A 148 5.32 -1.23 -12.54
C GLU A 148 6.78 -1.34 -12.09
N HIS A 149 7.67 -0.76 -12.89
CA HIS A 149 9.08 -0.62 -12.54
C HIS A 149 9.58 0.81 -12.78
N SER A 150 10.67 1.13 -12.10
CA SER A 150 11.35 2.42 -12.20
C SER A 150 12.85 2.25 -12.04
N THR A 151 13.62 3.17 -12.62
CA THR A 151 15.08 3.28 -12.42
C THR A 151 15.46 4.44 -11.51
N ASP A 152 14.51 5.32 -11.17
CA ASP A 152 14.74 6.58 -10.45
C ASP A 152 13.75 6.85 -9.30
N LEU A 153 12.80 5.93 -9.07
CA LEU A 153 11.66 6.02 -8.14
C LEU A 153 10.64 7.14 -8.45
N GLN A 154 10.82 7.88 -9.55
CA GLN A 154 9.97 9.01 -9.94
C GLN A 154 9.14 8.67 -11.17
N SER A 155 9.79 8.15 -12.20
CA SER A 155 9.19 7.74 -13.47
C SER A 155 8.91 6.24 -13.43
N TRP A 156 7.66 5.85 -13.63
CA TRP A 156 7.22 4.46 -13.55
C TRP A 156 6.67 3.99 -14.88
N ALA A 157 7.08 2.79 -15.30
CA ALA A 157 6.62 2.13 -16.51
C ALA A 157 5.95 0.79 -16.18
N THR A 158 4.81 0.53 -16.79
CA THR A 158 4.03 -0.70 -16.59
C THR A 158 4.76 -1.91 -17.18
N ILE A 159 4.75 -3.01 -16.43
CA ILE A 159 5.15 -4.34 -16.89
C ILE A 159 3.88 -5.11 -17.25
N THR A 160 3.83 -5.64 -18.47
CA THR A 160 2.76 -6.55 -18.87
C THR A 160 2.99 -7.91 -18.22
N ALA A 161 2.19 -8.24 -17.21
CA ALA A 161 2.22 -9.55 -16.60
C ALA A 161 1.74 -10.62 -17.60
N PRO A 162 2.39 -11.80 -17.67
CA PRO A 162 1.89 -12.90 -18.48
C PRO A 162 0.61 -13.49 -17.90
N ALA A 163 -0.03 -14.39 -18.64
CA ALA A 163 -1.18 -15.14 -18.12
C ALA A 163 -0.77 -15.90 -16.84
N PRO A 164 -1.58 -15.82 -15.75
CA PRO A 164 -1.27 -16.52 -14.52
C PRO A 164 -1.50 -18.02 -14.67
N THR A 165 -0.92 -18.77 -13.74
CA THR A 165 -1.47 -20.09 -13.40
C THR A 165 -2.76 -19.88 -12.64
N ALA A 166 -3.89 -20.11 -13.31
CA ALA A 166 -5.22 -19.90 -12.74
C ALA A 166 -5.61 -21.08 -11.81
N GLY A 167 -5.94 -20.76 -10.56
CA GLY A 167 -6.69 -21.62 -9.66
C GLY A 167 -8.08 -21.05 -9.40
N GLU A 168 -8.96 -21.85 -8.80
CA GLU A 168 -10.38 -21.49 -8.59
C GLU A 168 -10.56 -20.22 -7.74
N SER A 169 -9.78 -20.04 -6.69
CA SER A 169 -9.88 -18.87 -5.79
C SER A 169 -8.75 -17.87 -5.97
N ARG A 170 -7.68 -18.25 -6.66
CA ARG A 170 -6.41 -17.51 -6.66
C ARG A 170 -5.69 -17.67 -7.99
N HIS A 171 -5.02 -16.61 -8.41
CA HIS A 171 -4.15 -16.60 -9.59
C HIS A 171 -2.71 -16.39 -9.15
N HIS A 172 -1.82 -17.25 -9.64
CA HIS A 172 -0.39 -17.17 -9.34
C HIS A 172 0.38 -16.69 -10.56
N TYR A 173 1.21 -15.67 -10.36
CA TYR A 173 2.07 -15.10 -11.39
C TYR A 173 3.52 -15.43 -11.06
N SER A 174 4.24 -15.96 -12.04
CA SER A 174 5.66 -16.26 -11.92
C SER A 174 6.32 -16.22 -13.29
N TRP A 175 7.29 -15.33 -13.49
CA TRP A 175 8.04 -15.23 -14.75
C TRP A 175 9.38 -14.53 -14.57
N MET A 176 10.22 -14.65 -15.61
CA MET A 176 11.52 -13.99 -15.69
C MET A 176 11.42 -12.74 -16.58
N GLU A 177 11.87 -11.61 -16.05
CA GLU A 177 12.01 -10.34 -16.75
C GLU A 177 13.50 -10.06 -17.03
N SER A 178 13.82 -9.53 -18.21
CA SER A 178 15.22 -9.23 -18.54
C SER A 178 15.76 -8.15 -17.60
N ALA A 179 16.91 -8.37 -16.96
CA ALA A 179 17.55 -7.34 -16.16
C ALA A 179 18.43 -6.46 -17.06
N SER A 180 18.22 -5.14 -17.02
CA SER A 180 19.24 -4.21 -17.48
C SER A 180 20.34 -4.07 -16.42
N SER A 181 21.48 -3.50 -16.80
CA SER A 181 22.57 -3.15 -15.87
C SER A 181 22.22 -2.02 -14.90
N ALA A 182 21.09 -1.33 -15.09
CA ALA A 182 20.62 -0.28 -14.20
C ALA A 182 19.95 -0.88 -12.94
N ALA A 183 20.01 -0.13 -11.84
CA ALA A 183 19.16 -0.41 -10.68
C ALA A 183 17.68 -0.33 -11.10
N ARG A 184 16.88 -1.30 -10.65
CA ARG A 184 15.44 -1.35 -10.91
C ARG A 184 14.69 -1.51 -9.61
N PHE A 185 13.66 -0.70 -9.46
CA PHE A 185 12.65 -0.77 -8.40
C PHE A 185 11.37 -1.31 -9.02
N PHE A 186 10.63 -2.11 -8.26
CA PHE A 186 9.36 -2.69 -8.69
C PHE A 186 8.29 -2.33 -7.68
N ARG A 187 7.06 -2.13 -8.15
CA ARG A 187 5.90 -1.99 -7.27
C ARG A 187 4.68 -2.63 -7.89
N LEU A 188 3.82 -3.14 -7.03
CA LEU A 188 2.44 -3.43 -7.37
C LEU A 188 1.59 -2.21 -7.03
N LYS A 189 0.91 -1.62 -8.01
CA LYS A 189 -0.01 -0.51 -7.80
C LYS A 189 -1.43 -1.05 -7.80
N LEU A 190 -2.16 -0.78 -6.73
CA LEU A 190 -3.57 -1.12 -6.57
C LEU A 190 -4.40 0.15 -6.62
N THR A 191 -5.50 0.14 -7.38
CA THR A 191 -6.43 1.28 -7.50
C THR A 191 -7.85 0.76 -7.33
N ALA A 192 -8.57 1.26 -6.33
CA ALA A 192 -9.97 0.89 -6.15
C ALA A 192 -10.88 1.77 -7.05
N GLN A 193 -11.82 1.15 -7.76
CA GLN A 193 -12.66 1.76 -8.81
C GLN A 193 -13.93 2.41 -8.27
N GLU A 194 -14.10 3.71 -8.56
CA GLU A 194 -15.25 4.52 -8.14
C GLU A 194 -16.62 3.87 -8.30
#